data_AF-A0A2N2SA57-F1
#
_entry.id   AF-A0A2N2SA57-F1
#
_cell.length_a   1.000
_cell.length_b   1.000
_cell.length_c   1.000
_cell.angle_alpha   90.00
_cell.angle_beta   90.00
_cell.angle_gamma   90.00
#
_symmetry.space_group_name_H-M   'P 1'
#
loop_
_entity.id
_entity.type
_entity.pdbx_description
1 polymer ?
#
loop_
_entity_poly.entity_id
_entity_poly.type
_entity_poly.pdbx_seq_one_letter_code
_entity_poly.pdbx_strand_id
1 'polypeptide(L)'
;MHPRQPTIFTATRLNMQRLIMLRGVVMLCLGLVIFSLHRASIPLPFVPLLLAIAGLGLLNIIAWWRLRQTQHTTERELLAQLLGDITAFSVLFYFSGGYSNPFIWMYLLPITVAAVALRAAYAWLIAGLSIASYTLLMFYHIPLSHLHMHAQGGLDIHLIGMWIGFVVSAIIVAIFIARIGQNLRDYDKRMAEVREKSLESERMLALGTLATSAAHELGTPLATMAVISKDLTLEY
;
A
#
# COMPACT_ATOMS: atom_id res chain seq x y z
N MET A 1 -2.07 21.24 20.04
CA MET A 1 -2.82 20.25 19.25
C MET A 1 -1.80 19.24 18.71
N HIS A 2 -1.64 18.08 19.36
CA HIS A 2 -0.61 17.10 18.99
C HIS A 2 -0.94 16.44 17.64
N PRO A 3 -0.04 16.47 16.63
CA PRO A 3 -0.21 15.65 15.44
C PRO A 3 -0.03 14.18 15.86
N ARG A 4 -1.11 13.40 15.74
CA ARG A 4 -1.10 11.96 16.01
C ARG A 4 -0.12 11.30 15.05
N GLN A 5 0.90 10.65 15.59
CA GLN A 5 1.84 9.83 14.83
C GLN A 5 1.08 8.80 13.98
N PRO A 6 1.43 8.60 12.70
CA PRO A 6 1.00 7.42 11.99
C PRO A 6 1.76 6.23 12.60
N THR A 7 1.17 5.60 13.61
CA THR A 7 1.64 4.28 14.06
C THR A 7 1.62 3.33 12.87
N ILE A 8 2.47 2.30 12.84
CA ILE A 8 2.50 1.28 11.76
C ILE A 8 1.09 0.71 11.49
N PHE A 9 0.26 0.64 12.53
CA PHE A 9 -1.15 0.26 12.46
C PHE A 9 -1.99 1.23 11.63
N THR A 10 -1.77 2.54 11.78
CA THR A 10 -2.42 3.59 10.98
C THR A 10 -2.03 3.51 9.50
N ALA A 11 -0.75 3.24 9.20
CA ALA A 11 -0.28 3.10 7.83
C ALA A 11 -0.89 1.89 7.12
N THR A 12 -0.93 0.73 7.80
CA THR A 12 -1.53 -0.50 7.24
C THR A 12 -3.03 -0.36 7.04
N ARG A 13 -3.71 0.34 7.96
CA ARG A 13 -5.13 0.68 7.85
C ARG A 13 -5.42 1.59 6.65
N LEU A 14 -4.58 2.61 6.43
CA LEU A 14 -4.68 3.49 5.27
C LEU A 14 -4.47 2.73 3.96
N ASN A 15 -3.51 1.80 3.92
CA ASN A 15 -3.27 0.95 2.76
C ASN A 15 -4.48 0.05 2.46
N MET A 16 -5.15 -0.49 3.49
CA MET A 16 -6.40 -1.25 3.32
C MET A 16 -7.53 -0.37 2.77
N GLN A 17 -7.65 0.88 3.25
CA GLN A 17 -8.62 1.85 2.69
C GLN A 17 -8.36 2.16 1.21
N ARG A 18 -7.09 2.36 0.84
CA ARG A 18 -6.67 2.59 -0.54
C ARG A 18 -7.00 1.38 -1.43
N LEU A 19 -6.79 0.15 -0.93
CA LEU A 19 -7.16 -1.07 -1.64
C LEU A 19 -8.68 -1.15 -1.86
N ILE A 20 -9.49 -0.86 -0.84
CA ILE A 20 -10.96 -0.83 -0.95
C ILE A 20 -11.41 0.20 -2.00
N MET A 21 -10.83 1.40 -1.97
CA MET A 21 -11.12 2.46 -2.95
C MET A 21 -10.74 2.02 -4.37
N LEU A 22 -9.56 1.44 -4.54
CA LEU A 22 -9.06 0.95 -5.82
C LEU A 22 -9.97 -0.16 -6.39
N ARG A 23 -10.41 -1.11 -5.56
CA ARG A 23 -11.40 -2.11 -5.96
C ARG A 23 -12.73 -1.49 -6.35
N GLY A 24 -13.17 -0.45 -5.65
CA GLY A 24 -14.37 0.31 -6.01
C GLY A 24 -14.28 0.88 -7.43
N VAL A 25 -13.14 1.51 -7.75
CA VAL A 25 -12.86 2.02 -9.10
C VAL A 25 -12.84 0.89 -10.13
N VAL A 26 -12.17 -0.23 -9.83
CA VAL A 26 -12.14 -1.40 -10.71
C VAL A 26 -13.55 -1.94 -11.00
N MET A 27 -14.38 -2.11 -9.97
CA MET A 27 -15.76 -2.58 -10.13
C MET A 27 -16.59 -1.60 -10.96
N LEU A 28 -16.39 -0.29 -10.77
CA LEU A 28 -17.06 0.74 -11.57
C LEU A 28 -16.63 0.67 -13.04
N CYS A 29 -15.32 0.56 -13.32
CA CYS A 29 -14.81 0.41 -14.67
C CYS A 29 -15.34 -0.86 -15.34
N LEU A 30 -15.32 -2.00 -14.66
CA LEU A 30 -15.89 -3.26 -15.17
C LEU A 30 -17.40 -3.11 -15.43
N GLY A 31 -18.14 -2.45 -14.54
CA GLY A 31 -19.56 -2.16 -14.72
C GLY A 31 -19.85 -1.28 -15.94
N LEU A 32 -19.06 -0.23 -16.16
CA LEU A 32 -19.15 0.61 -17.35
C LEU A 32 -18.85 -0.18 -18.63
N VAL A 33 -17.84 -1.04 -18.61
CA VAL A 33 -17.49 -1.91 -19.74
C VAL A 33 -18.65 -2.87 -20.07
N ILE A 34 -19.23 -3.52 -19.06
CA ILE A 34 -20.45 -4.35 -19.24
C ILE A 34 -21.55 -3.54 -19.90
N PHE A 35 -21.84 -2.35 -19.36
CA PHE A 35 -22.92 -1.50 -19.85
C PHE A 35 -22.70 -1.05 -21.30
N SER A 36 -21.50 -0.58 -21.63
CA SER A 36 -21.14 -0.15 -22.98
C SER A 36 -21.22 -1.30 -23.99
N LEU A 37 -20.72 -2.48 -23.64
CA LEU A 37 -20.74 -3.64 -24.53
C LEU A 37 -22.15 -4.22 -24.69
N HIS A 38 -22.96 -4.18 -23.64
CA HIS A 38 -24.38 -4.53 -23.72
C HIS A 38 -25.13 -3.59 -24.67
N ARG A 39 -24.86 -2.28 -24.60
CA ARG A 39 -25.40 -1.30 -25.56
C ARG A 39 -24.93 -1.51 -27.00
N ALA A 40 -23.72 -2.04 -27.19
CA ALA A 40 -23.16 -2.35 -28.50
C ALA A 40 -23.63 -3.71 -29.05
N SER A 41 -24.51 -4.43 -28.33
CA SER A 41 -25.03 -5.76 -28.71
C SER A 41 -23.94 -6.80 -28.97
N ILE A 42 -22.77 -6.66 -28.34
CA ILE A 42 -21.68 -7.63 -28.46
C ILE A 42 -21.98 -8.79 -27.51
N PRO A 43 -22.03 -10.04 -27.99
CA PRO A 43 -22.26 -11.20 -27.14
C PRO A 43 -21.01 -11.47 -26.29
N LEU A 44 -21.02 -10.95 -25.05
CA LEU A 44 -20.03 -11.32 -24.03
C LEU A 44 -20.60 -12.35 -23.06
N PRO A 45 -19.73 -13.18 -22.48
CA PRO A 45 -20.14 -14.02 -21.38
C PRO A 45 -20.39 -13.13 -20.15
N PHE A 46 -21.65 -12.74 -19.94
CA PHE A 46 -22.05 -11.89 -18.81
C PHE A 46 -21.81 -12.58 -17.46
N VAL A 47 -21.99 -13.90 -17.41
CA VAL A 47 -21.86 -14.71 -16.18
C VAL A 47 -20.48 -14.55 -15.51
N PRO A 48 -19.33 -14.79 -16.16
CA PRO A 48 -18.03 -14.65 -15.52
C PRO A 48 -17.69 -13.21 -15.11
N LEU A 49 -18.15 -12.23 -15.88
CA LEU A 49 -17.91 -10.81 -15.60
C LEU A 49 -18.69 -10.39 -14.33
N LEU A 50 -19.92 -10.88 -14.19
CA LEU A 50 -20.76 -10.68 -13.01
C LEU A 50 -20.22 -11.44 -11.79
N LEU A 51 -19.72 -12.67 -11.98
CA LEU A 51 -19.09 -13.48 -10.93
C LEU A 51 -17.81 -12.80 -10.41
N ALA A 52 -17.00 -12.22 -11.29
CA ALA A 52 -15.82 -11.46 -10.90
C ALA A 52 -16.18 -10.21 -10.09
N ILE A 53 -17.18 -9.44 -10.54
CA ILE A 53 -17.68 -8.27 -9.78
C ILE A 53 -18.23 -8.70 -8.42
N ALA A 54 -18.99 -9.80 -8.37
CA ALA A 54 -19.51 -10.35 -7.12
C ALA A 54 -18.39 -10.80 -6.18
N GLY A 55 -17.35 -11.47 -6.70
CA GLY A 55 -16.18 -11.89 -5.93
C GLY A 55 -15.39 -10.71 -5.38
N LEU A 56 -15.07 -9.72 -6.23
CA LEU A 56 -14.41 -8.48 -5.82
C LEU A 56 -15.26 -7.70 -4.81
N GLY A 57 -16.58 -7.66 -5.01
CA GLY A 57 -17.53 -7.03 -4.10
C GLY A 57 -17.56 -7.72 -2.74
N LEU A 58 -17.56 -9.05 -2.70
CA LEU A 58 -17.50 -9.83 -1.47
C LEU A 58 -16.17 -9.58 -0.73
N LEU A 59 -15.04 -9.60 -1.43
CA LEU A 59 -13.75 -9.24 -0.84
C LEU A 59 -13.73 -7.80 -0.31
N ASN A 60 -14.37 -6.86 -1.01
CA ASN A 60 -14.52 -5.47 -0.59
C ASN A 60 -15.35 -5.34 0.70
N ILE A 61 -16.50 -6.02 0.76
CA ILE A 61 -17.37 -6.07 1.95
C ILE A 61 -16.62 -6.65 3.15
N ILE A 62 -15.90 -7.76 2.96
CA ILE A 62 -15.08 -8.38 4.02
C ILE A 62 -14.01 -7.40 4.51
N ALA A 63 -13.29 -6.74 3.59
CA ALA A 63 -12.27 -5.77 3.95
C ALA A 63 -12.85 -4.57 4.71
N TRP A 64 -14.01 -4.05 4.28
CA TRP A 64 -14.70 -2.95 4.93
C TRP A 64 -15.25 -3.31 6.30
N TRP A 65 -15.86 -4.50 6.44
CA TRP A 65 -16.34 -4.99 7.73
C TRP A 65 -15.16 -5.14 8.70
N ARG A 66 -14.06 -5.74 8.26
CA ARG A 66 -12.87 -5.89 9.11
C ARG A 66 -12.31 -4.55 9.58
N LEU A 67 -12.29 -3.54 8.70
CA LEU A 67 -11.87 -2.18 9.01
C LEU A 67 -12.75 -1.48 10.06
N ARG A 68 -14.03 -1.89 10.17
CA ARG A 68 -14.96 -1.43 11.20
C ARG A 68 -14.77 -2.15 12.53
N GLN A 69 -14.48 -3.45 12.51
CA GLN A 69 -14.34 -4.25 13.74
C GLN A 69 -12.99 -4.06 14.43
N THR A 70 -11.92 -3.81 13.69
CA THR A 70 -10.56 -3.85 14.23
C THR A 70 -9.81 -2.55 13.95
N GLN A 71 -9.15 -2.02 14.98
CA GLN A 71 -8.24 -0.88 14.86
C GLN A 71 -6.85 -1.29 14.34
N HIS A 72 -6.54 -2.59 14.39
CA HIS A 72 -5.26 -3.16 13.97
C HIS A 72 -5.47 -4.00 12.72
N THR A 73 -4.87 -3.58 11.60
CA THR A 73 -4.81 -4.34 10.35
C THR A 73 -3.38 -4.85 10.18
N THR A 74 -3.23 -6.13 9.84
CA THR A 74 -1.91 -6.78 9.67
C THR A 74 -1.51 -6.85 8.19
N GLU A 75 -0.21 -6.78 7.89
CA GLU A 75 0.32 -7.00 6.53
C GLU A 75 -0.19 -8.31 5.89
N ARG A 76 -0.31 -9.39 6.67
CA ARG A 76 -0.83 -10.69 6.19
C ARG A 76 -2.28 -10.60 5.69
N GLU A 77 -3.08 -9.72 6.28
CA GLU A 77 -4.47 -9.53 5.86
C GLU A 77 -4.52 -8.83 4.50
N LEU A 78 -3.68 -7.82 4.32
CA LEU A 78 -3.53 -7.14 3.04
C LEU A 78 -3.02 -8.11 1.96
N LEU A 79 -2.06 -8.97 2.29
CA LEU A 79 -1.60 -10.03 1.40
C LEU A 79 -2.74 -10.98 1.01
N ALA A 80 -3.52 -11.47 1.99
CA ALA A 80 -4.65 -12.36 1.72
C ALA A 80 -5.70 -11.70 0.80
N GLN A 81 -5.95 -10.42 1.00
CA GLN A 81 -6.84 -9.63 0.14
C GLN A 81 -6.32 -9.55 -1.29
N LEU A 82 -5.02 -9.28 -1.50
CA LEU A 82 -4.41 -9.21 -2.82
C LEU A 82 -4.35 -10.58 -3.53
N LEU A 83 -4.15 -11.67 -2.78
CA LEU A 83 -4.28 -13.03 -3.31
C LEU A 83 -5.71 -13.31 -3.78
N GLY A 84 -6.71 -12.82 -3.03
CA GLY A 84 -8.10 -12.83 -3.45
C GLY A 84 -8.33 -12.08 -4.76
N ASP A 85 -7.72 -10.89 -4.92
CA ASP A 85 -7.81 -10.11 -6.16
C ASP A 85 -7.21 -10.84 -7.35
N ILE A 86 -6.00 -11.42 -7.20
CA ILE A 86 -5.38 -12.25 -8.24
C ILE A 86 -6.31 -13.39 -8.62
N THR A 87 -6.90 -14.07 -7.64
CA THR A 87 -7.80 -15.21 -7.89
C THR A 87 -9.06 -14.77 -8.63
N ALA A 88 -9.69 -13.68 -8.21
CA ALA A 88 -10.87 -13.11 -8.87
C ALA A 88 -10.56 -12.70 -10.32
N PHE A 89 -9.40 -12.06 -10.55
CA PHE A 89 -8.94 -11.72 -11.90
C PHE A 89 -8.60 -12.95 -12.73
N SER A 90 -7.96 -13.98 -12.17
CA SER A 90 -7.69 -15.24 -12.88
C SER A 90 -8.97 -15.92 -13.32
N VAL A 91 -9.97 -16.00 -12.45
CA VAL A 91 -11.28 -16.54 -12.79
C VAL A 91 -11.95 -15.70 -13.87
N LEU A 92 -11.95 -14.38 -13.72
CA LEU A 92 -12.51 -13.46 -14.72
C LEU A 92 -11.90 -13.71 -16.10
N PHE A 93 -10.57 -13.68 -16.18
CA PHE A 93 -9.84 -13.79 -17.44
C PHE A 93 -9.93 -15.19 -18.03
N TYR A 94 -9.92 -16.24 -17.21
CA TYR A 94 -10.11 -17.62 -17.67
C TYR A 94 -11.37 -17.78 -18.54
N PHE A 95 -12.47 -17.14 -18.12
CA PHE A 95 -13.73 -17.17 -18.86
C PHE A 95 -13.88 -16.06 -19.91
N SER A 96 -13.00 -15.06 -19.94
CA SER A 96 -13.08 -13.92 -20.86
C SER A 96 -12.00 -13.94 -21.95
N GLY A 97 -11.58 -15.12 -22.41
CA GLY A 97 -10.59 -15.29 -23.48
C GLY A 97 -9.15 -15.43 -23.00
N GLY A 98 -8.92 -15.52 -21.69
CA GLY A 98 -7.63 -15.84 -21.11
C GLY A 98 -6.58 -14.79 -21.37
N TYR A 99 -5.48 -15.24 -21.98
CA TYR A 99 -4.30 -14.44 -22.19
C TYR A 99 -4.47 -13.32 -23.25
N SER A 100 -5.47 -13.44 -24.13
CA SER A 100 -5.77 -12.45 -25.17
C SER A 100 -6.64 -11.29 -24.65
N ASN A 101 -7.03 -11.31 -23.38
CA ASN A 101 -7.94 -10.33 -22.83
C ASN A 101 -7.25 -8.95 -22.64
N PRO A 102 -7.79 -7.85 -23.17
CA PRO A 102 -7.19 -6.52 -23.03
C PRO A 102 -7.06 -6.04 -21.58
N PHE A 103 -7.88 -6.57 -20.66
CA PHE A 103 -7.87 -6.21 -19.25
C PHE A 103 -6.86 -7.00 -18.42
N ILE A 104 -6.07 -7.91 -19.02
CA ILE A 104 -5.05 -8.70 -18.31
C ILE A 104 -4.07 -7.83 -17.51
N TRP A 105 -3.83 -6.60 -17.98
CA TRP A 105 -3.02 -5.58 -17.32
C TRP A 105 -3.53 -5.18 -15.92
N MET A 106 -4.78 -5.51 -15.57
CA MET A 106 -5.30 -5.29 -14.21
C MET A 106 -4.55 -6.08 -13.14
N TYR A 107 -3.80 -7.14 -13.48
CA TYR A 107 -2.87 -7.77 -12.53
C TYR A 107 -1.76 -6.81 -12.04
N LEU A 108 -1.43 -5.75 -12.79
CA LEU A 108 -0.48 -4.75 -12.32
C LEU A 108 -1.01 -3.98 -11.10
N LEU A 109 -2.34 -3.88 -10.92
CA LEU A 109 -2.93 -3.20 -9.76
C LEU A 109 -2.54 -3.88 -8.43
N PRO A 110 -2.80 -5.18 -8.20
CA PRO A 110 -2.39 -5.84 -6.97
C PRO A 110 -0.86 -5.87 -6.81
N ILE A 111 -0.10 -5.98 -7.89
CA ILE A 111 1.38 -5.89 -7.84
C ILE A 111 1.83 -4.52 -7.33
N THR A 112 1.26 -3.44 -7.89
CA THR A 112 1.58 -2.05 -7.50
C THR A 112 1.22 -1.81 -6.04
N VAL A 113 0.02 -2.23 -5.62
CA VAL A 113 -0.40 -2.10 -4.22
C VAL A 113 0.54 -2.89 -3.31
N ALA A 114 0.91 -4.12 -3.68
CA ALA A 114 1.87 -4.92 -2.91
C ALA A 114 3.23 -4.24 -2.81
N ALA A 115 3.74 -3.69 -3.91
CA ALA A 115 5.03 -3.02 -3.96
C ALA A 115 5.09 -1.80 -3.03
N VAL A 116 4.03 -0.99 -2.97
CA VAL A 116 3.99 0.18 -2.08
C VAL A 116 3.73 -0.23 -0.62
N ALA A 117 2.75 -1.10 -0.40
CA ALA A 117 2.16 -1.30 0.92
C ALA A 117 2.79 -2.44 1.73
N LEU A 118 3.46 -3.40 1.09
CA LEU A 118 4.01 -4.59 1.73
C LEU A 118 5.55 -4.61 1.67
N ARG A 119 6.13 -5.51 2.44
CA ARG A 119 7.56 -5.86 2.34
C ARG A 119 7.87 -6.38 0.95
N ALA A 120 9.09 -6.10 0.45
CA ALA A 120 9.52 -6.52 -0.88
C ALA A 120 9.33 -8.03 -1.15
N ALA A 121 9.53 -8.90 -0.15
CA ALA A 121 9.29 -10.34 -0.28
C ALA A 121 7.84 -10.67 -0.69
N TYR A 122 6.85 -9.98 -0.10
CA TYR A 122 5.44 -10.17 -0.45
C TYR A 122 5.09 -9.54 -1.80
N ALA A 123 5.72 -8.42 -2.16
CA ALA A 123 5.55 -7.82 -3.48
C ALA A 123 6.06 -8.76 -4.59
N TRP A 124 7.23 -9.39 -4.38
CA TRP A 124 7.77 -10.41 -5.28
C TRP A 124 6.87 -11.65 -5.37
N LEU A 125 6.29 -12.08 -4.25
CA LEU A 125 5.33 -13.18 -4.23
C LEU A 125 4.11 -12.86 -5.10
N ILE A 126 3.49 -11.69 -4.92
CA ILE A 126 2.34 -11.24 -5.70
C ILE A 126 2.70 -11.12 -7.19
N ALA A 127 3.85 -10.52 -7.52
CA ALA A 127 4.33 -10.41 -8.90
C ALA A 127 4.54 -11.79 -9.54
N GLY A 128 5.23 -12.70 -8.85
CA GLY A 128 5.47 -14.06 -9.31
C GLY A 128 4.15 -14.82 -9.53
N LEU A 129 3.20 -14.68 -8.61
CA LEU A 129 1.89 -15.34 -8.74
C LEU A 129 1.05 -14.76 -9.88
N SER A 130 1.11 -13.46 -10.12
CA SER A 130 0.45 -12.83 -11.27
C SER A 130 1.06 -13.28 -12.60
N ILE A 131 2.39 -13.34 -12.70
CA ILE A 131 3.09 -13.86 -13.90
C ILE A 131 2.75 -15.33 -14.12
N ALA A 132 2.76 -16.14 -13.05
CA ALA A 132 2.40 -17.55 -13.12
C ALA A 132 0.93 -17.73 -13.53
N SER A 133 0.02 -16.93 -12.99
CA SER A 133 -1.40 -16.94 -13.37
C SER A 133 -1.56 -16.57 -14.84
N TYR A 134 -0.94 -15.50 -15.32
CA TYR A 134 -1.03 -15.12 -16.72
C TYR A 134 -0.44 -16.19 -17.66
N THR A 135 0.69 -16.77 -17.29
CA THR A 135 1.29 -17.89 -18.02
C THR A 135 0.37 -19.11 -18.04
N LEU A 136 -0.29 -19.43 -16.91
CA LEU A 136 -1.26 -20.51 -16.85
C LEU A 136 -2.45 -20.25 -17.78
N LEU A 137 -2.93 -19.00 -17.86
CA LEU A 137 -4.00 -18.59 -18.77
C LEU A 137 -3.63 -18.70 -20.25
N MET A 138 -2.34 -18.75 -20.59
CA MET A 138 -1.89 -19.01 -21.96
C MET A 138 -2.23 -20.44 -22.39
N PHE A 139 -2.08 -21.41 -21.48
CA PHE A 139 -2.34 -22.83 -21.74
C PHE A 139 -3.79 -23.22 -21.42
N TYR A 140 -4.38 -22.63 -20.39
CA TYR A 140 -5.71 -22.97 -19.87
C TYR A 140 -6.61 -21.74 -19.88
N HIS A 141 -7.42 -21.62 -20.93
CA HIS A 141 -8.48 -20.61 -20.99
C HIS A 141 -9.63 -21.09 -21.87
N ILE A 142 -10.80 -20.48 -21.69
CA ILE A 142 -11.93 -20.68 -22.60
C ILE A 142 -11.83 -19.60 -23.68
N PRO A 143 -11.50 -19.95 -24.94
CA PRO A 143 -11.39 -18.98 -26.00
C PRO A 143 -12.75 -18.36 -26.30
N LEU A 144 -12.78 -17.03 -26.45
CA LEU A 144 -13.97 -16.32 -26.92
C LEU A 144 -14.18 -16.65 -28.40
N SER A 145 -15.14 -17.53 -28.67
CA SER A 145 -15.47 -18.09 -30.00
C SER A 145 -15.90 -17.06 -31.05
N HIS A 146 -16.32 -15.86 -30.65
CA HIS A 146 -17.03 -14.92 -31.55
C HIS A 146 -16.23 -13.70 -32.01
N LEU A 147 -15.04 -13.43 -31.45
CA LEU A 147 -14.19 -12.28 -31.86
C LEU A 147 -13.00 -12.68 -32.75
N HIS A 148 -12.71 -13.98 -32.88
CA HIS A 148 -11.51 -14.49 -33.57
C HIS A 148 -11.79 -15.05 -34.97
N MET A 149 -12.81 -14.57 -35.70
CA MET A 149 -13.07 -15.00 -37.08
C MET A 149 -11.94 -14.70 -38.09
N HIS A 150 -10.82 -14.10 -37.66
CA HIS A 150 -9.66 -13.80 -38.50
C HIS A 150 -8.32 -14.42 -38.06
N ALA A 151 -8.26 -15.20 -36.98
CA ALA A 151 -7.00 -15.78 -36.53
C ALA A 151 -6.76 -17.17 -37.16
N GLN A 152 -6.35 -17.18 -38.43
CA GLN A 152 -5.77 -18.36 -39.06
C GLN A 152 -4.40 -18.67 -38.40
N GLY A 153 -4.39 -19.62 -37.47
CA GLY A 153 -3.30 -20.61 -37.32
C GLY A 153 -1.93 -20.22 -36.76
N GLY A 154 -1.63 -18.96 -36.46
CA GLY A 154 -0.34 -18.54 -35.89
C GLY A 154 -0.46 -18.05 -34.45
N LEU A 155 0.49 -18.42 -33.58
CA LEU A 155 0.74 -17.70 -32.32
C LEU A 155 0.94 -16.23 -32.69
N ASP A 156 -0.07 -15.42 -32.41
CA ASP A 156 -0.09 -14.03 -32.81
C ASP A 156 1.05 -13.31 -32.08
N ILE A 157 2.00 -12.78 -32.85
CA ILE A 157 3.17 -12.07 -32.34
C ILE A 157 2.75 -10.93 -31.39
N HIS A 158 1.57 -10.36 -31.61
CA HIS A 158 0.97 -9.37 -30.73
C HIS A 158 0.70 -9.92 -29.32
N LEU A 159 0.18 -11.15 -29.21
CA LEU A 159 -0.16 -11.75 -27.92
C LEU A 159 1.10 -12.18 -27.15
N ILE A 160 2.14 -12.67 -27.86
CA ILE A 160 3.46 -12.89 -27.26
C ILE A 160 4.05 -11.58 -26.76
N GLY A 161 3.97 -10.52 -27.57
CA GLY A 161 4.42 -9.18 -27.18
C GLY A 161 3.71 -8.65 -25.94
N MET A 162 2.39 -8.88 -25.82
CA MET A 162 1.62 -8.52 -24.64
C MET A 162 2.07 -9.30 -23.40
N TRP A 163 2.37 -10.60 -23.54
CA TRP A 163 2.91 -11.40 -22.44
C TRP A 163 4.29 -10.90 -21.97
N ILE A 164 5.22 -10.69 -22.90
CA ILE A 164 6.55 -10.15 -22.59
C ILE A 164 6.42 -8.77 -21.94
N GLY A 165 5.59 -7.89 -22.52
CA GLY A 165 5.35 -6.54 -22.00
C GLY A 165 4.80 -6.55 -20.57
N PHE A 166 3.90 -7.48 -20.27
CA PHE A 166 3.39 -7.67 -18.92
C PHE A 166 4.48 -8.14 -17.97
N VAL A 167 5.26 -9.15 -18.32
CA VAL A 167 6.33 -9.70 -17.46
C VAL A 167 7.36 -8.61 -17.15
N VAL A 168 7.82 -7.87 -18.17
CA VAL A 168 8.75 -6.74 -17.99
C VAL A 168 8.14 -5.67 -17.10
N SER A 169 6.89 -5.28 -17.34
CA SER A 169 6.18 -4.28 -16.52
C SER A 169 6.04 -4.74 -15.07
N ALA A 170 5.65 -6.00 -14.84
CA ALA A 170 5.50 -6.58 -13.51
C ALA A 170 6.84 -6.58 -12.75
N ILE A 171 7.95 -6.92 -13.41
CA ILE A 171 9.29 -6.88 -12.83
C ILE A 171 9.69 -5.44 -12.49
N ILE A 172 9.50 -4.50 -13.42
CA ILE A 172 9.83 -3.09 -13.19
C ILE A 172 9.05 -2.54 -12.00
N VAL A 173 7.73 -2.78 -11.98
CA VAL A 173 6.84 -2.39 -10.87
C VAL A 173 7.32 -3.02 -9.57
N ALA A 174 7.59 -4.33 -9.55
CA ALA A 174 8.04 -5.05 -8.37
C ALA A 174 9.41 -4.56 -7.84
N ILE A 175 10.33 -4.12 -8.71
CA ILE A 175 11.64 -3.60 -8.30
C ILE A 175 11.53 -2.13 -7.88
N PHE A 176 11.10 -1.26 -8.80
CA PHE A 176 11.17 0.18 -8.61
C PHE A 176 10.18 0.65 -7.55
N ILE A 177 8.92 0.20 -7.64
CA ILE A 177 7.89 0.65 -6.69
C ILE A 177 8.17 0.09 -5.30
N ALA A 178 8.67 -1.15 -5.19
CA ALA A 178 9.06 -1.69 -3.89
C ALA A 178 10.22 -0.93 -3.26
N ARG A 179 11.22 -0.50 -4.06
CA ARG A 179 12.30 0.36 -3.58
C ARG A 179 11.81 1.73 -3.15
N ILE A 180 10.91 2.35 -3.91
CA ILE A 180 10.31 3.64 -3.53
C ILE A 180 9.58 3.50 -2.19
N GLY A 181 8.78 2.45 -2.02
CA GLY A 181 8.08 2.17 -0.76
C GLY A 181 9.04 1.95 0.41
N GLN A 182 10.16 1.23 0.19
CA GLN A 182 11.20 1.02 1.20
C GLN A 182 11.88 2.34 1.59
N ASN A 183 12.31 3.12 0.59
CA ASN A 183 12.95 4.39 0.81
C ASN A 183 12.05 5.34 1.61
N LEU A 184 10.75 5.40 1.28
CA LEU A 184 9.81 6.26 2.00
C LEU A 184 9.71 5.88 3.48
N ARG A 185 9.66 4.59 3.80
CA ARG A 185 9.64 4.11 5.20
C ARG A 185 10.95 4.45 5.93
N ASP A 186 12.08 4.38 5.25
CA ASP A 186 13.37 4.73 5.84
C ASP A 186 13.51 6.25 6.04
N TYR A 187 12.98 7.06 5.12
CA TYR A 187 12.87 8.51 5.27
C TYR A 187 11.98 8.89 6.46
N ASP A 188 10.81 8.26 6.60
CA ASP A 188 9.89 8.52 7.72
C ASP A 188 10.54 8.19 9.07
N LYS A 189 11.29 7.08 9.16
CA LYS A 189 12.05 6.72 10.37
C LYS A 189 13.11 7.76 10.71
N ARG A 190 13.91 8.18 9.72
CA ARG A 190 14.94 9.20 9.92
C ARG A 190 14.33 10.54 10.36
N MET A 191 13.19 10.92 9.79
CA MET A 191 12.47 12.13 10.20
C MET A 191 11.96 12.03 11.64
N ALA A 192 11.44 10.86 12.04
CA ALA A 192 11.02 10.63 13.42
C ALA A 192 12.20 10.75 14.41
N GLU A 193 13.36 10.16 14.09
CA GLU A 193 14.57 10.26 14.91
C GLU A 193 15.08 11.70 15.03
N VAL A 194 15.11 12.46 13.92
CA VAL A 194 15.52 13.87 13.94
C VAL A 194 14.55 14.70 14.78
N ARG A 195 13.24 14.41 14.69
CA ARG A 195 12.22 15.10 15.49
C ARG A 195 12.38 14.80 16.98
N GLU A 196 12.67 13.56 17.34
CA GLU A 196 12.89 13.16 18.73
C GLU A 196 14.11 13.87 19.33
N LYS A 197 15.24 13.89 18.61
CA LYS A 197 16.44 14.63 19.02
C LYS A 197 16.19 16.12 19.18
N SER A 198 15.38 16.72 18.29
CA SER A 198 15.01 18.13 18.40
C SER A 198 14.23 18.41 19.68
N LEU A 199 13.27 17.53 20.05
CA LEU A 199 12.48 17.68 21.28
C LEU A 199 13.34 17.48 22.53
N GLU A 200 14.29 16.55 22.49
CA GLU A 200 15.24 16.33 23.58
C GLU A 200 16.15 17.56 23.78
N SER A 201 16.68 18.14 22.70
CA SER A 201 17.49 19.35 22.77
C SER A 201 16.71 20.55 23.32
N GLU A 202 15.45 20.73 22.91
CA GLU A 202 14.58 21.80 23.42
C GLU A 202 14.35 21.63 24.93
N ARG A 203 14.13 20.39 25.39
CA ARG A 203 13.98 20.07 26.81
C ARG A 203 15.25 20.33 27.61
N MET A 204 16.42 19.96 27.08
CA MET A 204 17.71 20.23 27.73
C MET A 204 17.98 21.73 27.84
N LEU A 205 17.67 22.50 26.79
CA LEU A 205 17.80 23.96 26.83
C LEU A 205 16.88 24.57 27.90
N ALA A 206 15.61 24.16 27.97
CA ALA A 206 14.67 24.64 28.98
C ALA A 206 15.12 24.31 30.42
N LEU A 207 15.63 23.10 30.65
CA LEU A 207 16.21 22.71 31.94
C LEU A 207 17.46 23.53 32.27
N GLY A 208 18.33 23.77 31.28
CA GLY A 208 19.52 24.61 31.43
C GLY A 208 19.19 26.05 31.79
N THR A 209 18.16 26.64 31.15
CA THR A 209 17.70 27.99 31.49
C THR A 209 17.12 28.05 32.90
N LEU A 210 16.31 27.06 33.31
CA LEU A 210 15.76 26.99 34.66
C LEU A 210 16.85 26.82 35.73
N ALA A 211 17.81 25.94 35.48
CA ALA A 211 18.94 25.72 36.39
C ALA A 211 19.81 26.98 36.53
N THR A 212 20.06 27.70 35.44
CA THR A 212 20.82 28.95 35.45
C THR A 212 20.08 30.04 36.23
N SER A 213 18.77 30.21 35.99
CA SER A 213 17.93 31.14 36.76
C SER A 213 17.91 30.79 38.26
N ALA A 214 17.73 29.52 38.61
CA ALA A 214 17.75 29.06 40.00
C ALA A 214 19.11 29.29 40.68
N ALA A 215 20.22 29.01 39.97
CA ALA A 215 21.56 29.27 40.48
C ALA A 215 21.81 30.77 40.74
N HIS A 216 21.29 31.64 39.87
CA HIS A 216 21.39 33.09 40.03
C HIS A 216 20.55 33.60 41.22
N GLU A 217 19.32 33.10 41.38
CA GLU A 217 18.44 33.46 42.50
C GLU A 217 18.96 32.95 43.85
N LEU A 218 19.65 31.81 43.90
CA LEU A 218 20.27 31.29 45.13
C LEU A 218 21.64 31.91 45.42
N GLY A 219 22.42 32.27 44.40
CA GLY A 219 23.76 32.83 44.58
C GLY A 219 23.76 34.18 45.30
N THR A 220 22.75 35.01 45.05
CA THR A 220 22.60 36.34 45.66
C THR A 220 22.39 36.30 47.19
N PRO A 221 21.43 35.54 47.74
CA PRO A 221 21.25 35.40 49.19
C PRO A 221 22.39 34.63 49.88
N LEU A 222 23.02 33.67 49.21
CA LEU A 222 24.19 32.97 49.76
C LEU A 222 25.39 33.90 49.92
N ALA A 223 25.64 34.75 48.92
CA ALA A 223 26.70 35.75 48.99
C ALA A 223 26.45 36.75 50.12
N THR A 224 25.21 37.23 50.29
CA THR A 224 24.88 38.13 51.41
C THR A 224 25.00 37.42 52.76
N MET A 225 24.55 36.17 52.90
CA MET A 225 24.74 35.38 54.12
C MET A 225 26.22 35.18 54.47
N ALA A 226 27.08 34.94 53.48
CA ALA A 226 28.51 34.76 53.70
C ALA A 226 29.21 36.06 54.19
N VAL A 227 28.80 37.22 53.68
CA VAL A 227 29.30 38.51 54.16
C VAL A 227 28.84 38.76 55.59
N ILE A 228 27.54 38.58 55.88
CA ILE A 228 26.99 38.76 57.24
C ILE A 228 27.65 37.80 58.23
N SER A 229 27.88 36.53 57.88
CA SER A 229 28.55 35.59 58.78
C SER A 229 29.99 35.98 59.05
N LYS A 230 30.69 36.52 58.05
CA LYS A 230 32.09 36.93 58.17
C LYS A 230 32.22 38.17 59.06
N ASP A 231 31.34 39.14 58.91
CA ASP A 231 31.30 40.34 59.77
C ASP A 231 31.05 39.93 61.23
N LEU A 232 30.10 39.02 61.49
CA LEU A 232 29.82 38.51 62.84
C LEU A 232 31.03 37.80 63.49
N THR A 233 31.87 37.11 62.71
CA THR A 233 33.08 36.46 63.24
C THR A 233 34.26 37.40 63.50
N LEU A 234 34.26 38.60 62.90
CA LEU A 234 35.30 39.61 63.13
C LEU A 234 34.98 40.51 64.33
N GLU A 235 33.73 40.52 64.80
CA GLU A 235 33.24 41.30 65.94
C GLU A 235 33.43 40.61 67.30
N TYR A 236 34.02 39.40 67.31
CA TYR A 236 34.41 38.61 68.49
C TYR A 236 35.93 38.40 68.53
#